data_AF-A0A8H5RN53-F1
#
_entry.id   AF-A0A8H5RN53-F1
#
_cell.length_a   1.000
_cell.length_b   1.000
_cell.length_c   1.000
_cell.angle_alpha   90.00
_cell.angle_beta   90.00
_cell.angle_gamma   90.00
#
_symmetry.space_group_name_H-M   'P 1'
#
loop_
_entity.id
_entity.type
_entity.pdbx_description
1 polymer ?
#
loop_
_entity_poly.entity_id
_entity_poly.type
_entity_poly.pdbx_seq_one_letter_code
_entity_poly.pdbx_strand_id
1 'polypeptide(L)'
;MSSPNNKSPANGDAGAADEKPRLTEEEKKQNHIASEQKRRQAIREGFDRLTELVPGLEGQGRSEGLVLKRTVDYMREQLSERQAMVDRIEQAGGDVDEKHKSYRKSRARTDSTAWGIETMELIDCRILAPDHPKSR
;
A
#
# COMPACT_ATOMS: atom_id res chain seq x y z
N MET A 1 -49.62 -6.36 4.23
CA MET A 1 -48.22 -6.73 4.00
C MET A 1 -48.15 -8.25 3.96
N SER A 2 -47.99 -8.86 2.78
CA SER A 2 -47.62 -10.27 2.62
C SER A 2 -46.96 -10.45 1.25
N SER A 3 -45.74 -10.99 1.24
CA SER A 3 -44.90 -11.25 0.07
C SER A 3 -45.49 -12.34 -0.84
N PRO A 4 -45.26 -12.30 -2.17
CA PRO A 4 -45.44 -13.47 -3.02
C PRO A 4 -44.13 -14.21 -3.28
N ASN A 5 -44.30 -15.53 -3.21
CA ASN A 5 -43.39 -16.65 -3.29
C ASN A 5 -42.78 -16.83 -4.70
N ASN A 6 -41.47 -17.08 -4.78
CA ASN A 6 -40.74 -17.33 -6.02
C ASN A 6 -40.88 -18.82 -6.44
N LYS A 7 -41.53 -19.09 -7.57
CA LYS A 7 -41.59 -20.43 -8.19
C LYS A 7 -40.51 -20.53 -9.26
N SER A 8 -39.49 -21.34 -9.00
CA SER A 8 -38.57 -21.83 -10.03
C SER A 8 -39.32 -22.71 -11.05
N PRO A 9 -38.96 -22.68 -12.34
CA PRO A 9 -39.11 -23.84 -13.20
C PRO A 9 -37.78 -24.58 -13.30
N ALA A 10 -37.87 -25.90 -13.19
CA ALA A 10 -36.78 -26.84 -13.41
C ALA A 10 -36.67 -27.20 -14.90
N ASN A 11 -35.41 -27.46 -15.29
CA ASN A 11 -34.91 -28.32 -16.36
C ASN A 11 -35.17 -27.97 -17.82
N GLY A 12 -34.05 -27.87 -18.55
CA GLY A 12 -33.97 -28.30 -19.94
C GLY A 12 -32.87 -27.60 -20.76
N ASP A 13 -31.78 -28.33 -20.96
CA ASP A 13 -31.05 -28.43 -22.23
C ASP A 13 -29.77 -27.61 -22.49
N ALA A 14 -28.75 -28.39 -22.85
CA ALA A 14 -27.61 -28.11 -23.72
C ALA A 14 -26.73 -26.87 -23.51
N GLY A 15 -25.52 -27.14 -23.01
CA GLY A 15 -24.29 -26.77 -23.73
C GLY A 15 -24.11 -25.31 -24.09
N ALA A 16 -23.60 -24.52 -23.16
CA ALA A 16 -22.84 -23.33 -23.50
C ALA A 16 -21.67 -23.23 -22.52
N ALA A 17 -20.47 -23.34 -23.09
CA ALA A 17 -19.20 -23.17 -22.45
C ALA A 17 -19.16 -21.89 -21.58
N ASP A 18 -19.05 -22.07 -20.27
CA ASP A 18 -18.25 -21.17 -19.43
C ASP A 18 -17.02 -21.96 -18.95
N GLU A 19 -16.40 -22.66 -19.90
CA GLU A 19 -14.96 -22.88 -19.85
C GLU A 19 -14.31 -21.50 -19.97
N LYS A 20 -14.16 -20.80 -18.84
CA LYS A 20 -13.00 -19.90 -18.71
C LYS A 20 -11.79 -20.81 -18.93
N PRO A 21 -11.06 -20.68 -20.05
CA PRO A 21 -9.91 -21.52 -20.29
C PRO A 21 -8.98 -21.32 -19.09
N ARG A 22 -8.64 -22.41 -18.41
CA ARG A 22 -7.58 -22.39 -17.40
C ARG A 22 -6.35 -21.88 -18.14
N LEU A 23 -5.90 -20.67 -17.79
CA LEU A 23 -4.72 -20.03 -18.38
C LEU A 23 -3.66 -21.09 -18.65
N THR A 24 -3.27 -21.24 -19.92
CA THR A 24 -2.22 -22.16 -20.34
C THR A 24 -0.93 -21.84 -19.57
N GLU A 25 -0.03 -22.82 -19.42
CA GLU A 25 1.23 -22.59 -18.70
C GLU A 25 2.03 -21.42 -19.29
N GLU A 26 1.95 -21.24 -20.62
CA GLU A 26 2.54 -20.12 -21.33
C GLU A 26 1.86 -18.79 -20.97
N GLU A 27 0.52 -18.72 -20.95
CA GLU A 27 -0.21 -17.52 -20.53
C GLU A 27 0.05 -17.13 -19.08
N LYS A 28 0.16 -18.11 -18.17
CA LYS A 28 0.53 -17.85 -16.77
C LYS A 28 1.93 -17.24 -16.66
N LYS A 29 2.89 -17.76 -17.44
CA LYS A 29 4.26 -17.24 -17.47
C LYS A 29 4.31 -15.81 -18.00
N GLN A 30 3.59 -15.53 -19.09
CA GLN A 30 3.49 -14.17 -19.65
C GLN A 30 2.81 -13.21 -18.67
N ASN A 31 1.73 -13.64 -18.01
CA ASN A 31 1.04 -12.83 -17.01
C ASN A 31 1.93 -12.52 -15.80
N HIS A 32 2.69 -13.50 -15.31
CA HIS A 32 3.66 -13.30 -14.23
C HIS A 32 4.72 -12.26 -14.60
N ILE A 33 5.31 -12.36 -15.81
CA ILE A 33 6.30 -11.40 -16.30
C ILE A 33 5.69 -9.99 -16.39
N ALA A 34 4.50 -9.87 -16.97
CA ALA A 34 3.82 -8.58 -17.12
C ALA A 34 3.47 -7.94 -15.76
N SER A 35 2.96 -8.74 -14.82
CA SER A 35 2.63 -8.29 -13.47
C SER A 35 3.86 -7.78 -12.72
N GLU A 36 4.98 -8.50 -12.80
CA GLU A 36 6.22 -8.10 -12.14
C GLU A 36 6.86 -6.87 -12.81
N GLN A 37 6.79 -6.74 -14.14
CA GLN A 37 7.22 -5.53 -14.83
C GLN A 37 6.41 -4.31 -14.37
N LYS A 38 5.07 -4.44 -14.32
CA LYS A 38 4.19 -3.38 -13.81
C LYS A 38 4.51 -3.02 -12.36
N ARG A 39 4.71 -4.01 -11.49
CA ARG A 39 5.10 -3.81 -10.10
C ARG A 39 6.42 -3.04 -9.99
N ARG A 40 7.46 -3.45 -10.74
CA ARG A 40 8.76 -2.77 -10.76
C ARG A 40 8.65 -1.35 -11.29
N GLN A 41 7.83 -1.12 -12.30
CA GLN A 41 7.60 0.22 -12.85
C GLN A 41 6.95 1.14 -11.82
N ALA A 42 5.91 0.66 -11.12
CA ALA A 42 5.25 1.43 -10.05
C ALA A 42 6.21 1.77 -8.89
N ILE A 43 7.12 0.86 -8.54
CA ILE A 43 8.15 1.13 -7.52
C ILE A 43 9.08 2.26 -7.98
N ARG A 44 9.56 2.22 -9.24
CA ARG A 44 10.44 3.27 -9.79
C ARG A 44 9.75 4.63 -9.82
N GLU A 45 8.50 4.69 -10.25
CA GLU A 45 7.69 5.91 -10.21
C GLU A 45 7.48 6.43 -8.77
N GLY A 46 7.48 5.53 -7.79
CA GLY A 46 7.54 5.90 -6.37
C GLY A 46 8.84 6.62 -6.00
N PHE A 47 9.99 6.09 -6.43
CA PHE A 47 11.30 6.71 -6.19
C PHE A 47 11.46 8.04 -6.92
N ASP A 48 11.01 8.13 -8.17
CA ASP A 48 11.08 9.38 -8.94
C ASP A 48 10.29 10.49 -8.22
N ARG A 49 9.07 10.18 -7.74
CA ARG A 49 8.29 11.12 -6.91
C ARG A 49 8.97 11.51 -5.59
N LEU A 50 9.67 10.59 -4.94
CA LEU A 50 10.44 10.92 -3.74
C LEU A 50 11.57 11.91 -4.05
N THR A 51 12.22 11.77 -5.21
CA THR A 51 13.29 12.69 -5.61
C THR A 51 12.81 14.09 -5.96
N GLU A 52 11.55 14.24 -6.36
CA GLU A 52 10.91 15.56 -6.59
C GLU A 52 10.53 16.27 -5.28
N LEU A 53 10.17 15.50 -4.24
CA LEU A 53 9.73 16.04 -2.96
C LEU A 53 10.88 16.39 -2.00
N VAL A 54 11.99 15.67 -2.10
CA VAL A 54 13.13 15.83 -1.20
C VAL A 54 14.19 16.73 -1.85
N PRO A 55 14.51 17.88 -1.25
CA PRO A 55 15.49 18.80 -1.82
C PRO A 55 16.85 18.13 -2.06
N GLY A 56 17.45 18.39 -3.23
CA GLY A 56 18.80 17.93 -3.57
C GLY A 56 18.92 16.47 -4.02
N LEU A 57 17.79 15.79 -4.30
CA LEU A 57 17.77 14.42 -4.84
C LEU A 57 17.39 14.32 -6.33
N GLU A 58 17.23 15.46 -7.01
CA GLU A 58 16.82 15.51 -8.42
C GLU A 58 17.70 14.60 -9.30
N GLY A 59 17.07 13.71 -10.06
CA GLY A 59 17.77 12.76 -10.94
C GLY A 59 18.47 11.59 -10.24
N GLN A 60 18.37 11.47 -8.90
CA GLN A 60 18.97 10.36 -8.13
C GLN A 60 18.04 9.16 -7.90
N GLY A 61 16.92 9.06 -8.62
CA GLY A 61 15.90 8.01 -8.45
C GLY A 61 16.42 6.57 -8.63
N ARG A 62 17.64 6.40 -9.16
CA ARG A 62 18.31 5.10 -9.33
C ARG A 62 19.15 4.66 -8.12
N SER A 63 19.32 5.50 -7.11
CA SER A 63 20.09 5.19 -5.90
C SER A 63 19.16 4.94 -4.71
N GLU A 64 18.46 3.81 -4.72
CA GLU A 64 17.38 3.48 -3.75
C GLU A 64 17.76 3.76 -2.29
N GLY A 65 18.90 3.24 -1.82
CA GLY A 65 19.35 3.43 -0.43
C GLY A 65 19.68 4.87 -0.07
N LEU A 66 20.23 5.65 -1.03
CA LEU A 66 20.50 7.08 -0.84
C LEU A 66 19.20 7.86 -0.74
N VAL A 67 18.25 7.60 -1.65
CA VAL A 67 16.95 8.26 -1.67
C VAL A 67 16.24 8.02 -0.35
N LEU A 68 16.08 6.76 0.08
CA LEU A 68 15.40 6.44 1.34
C LEU A 68 16.07 7.10 2.55
N LYS A 69 17.41 7.07 2.63
CA LYS A 69 18.14 7.69 3.73
C LYS A 69 17.88 9.19 3.79
N ARG A 70 18.04 9.89 2.66
CA ARG A 70 17.83 11.34 2.58
C ARG A 70 16.38 11.73 2.80
N THR A 71 15.42 10.94 2.34
CA THR A 71 13.99 11.13 2.64
C THR A 71 13.74 11.08 4.15
N VAL A 72 14.28 10.09 4.86
CA VAL A 72 14.12 9.99 6.33
C VAL A 72 14.75 11.17 7.05
N ASP A 73 15.94 11.60 6.62
CA ASP A 73 16.63 12.76 7.22
C ASP A 73 15.81 14.04 7.01
N TYR A 74 15.28 14.26 5.79
CA TYR A 74 14.41 15.40 5.48
C TYR A 74 13.12 15.37 6.30
N MET A 75 12.47 14.22 6.46
CA MET A 75 11.27 14.11 7.32
C MET A 75 11.56 14.52 8.77
N ARG A 76 12.72 14.15 9.31
CA ARG A 76 13.11 14.55 10.68
C ARG A 76 13.35 16.05 10.79
N GLU A 77 13.98 16.65 9.79
CA GLU A 77 14.19 18.10 9.70
C GLU A 77 12.85 18.84 9.66
N GLN A 78 11.92 18.43 8.78
CA GLN A 78 10.59 19.03 8.67
C GLN A 78 9.78 18.93 9.97
N LEU A 79 9.90 17.83 10.71
CA LEU A 79 9.27 17.69 12.03
C LEU A 79 9.89 18.65 13.06
N SER A 80 11.21 18.82 13.04
CA SER A 80 11.91 19.76 13.90
C SER A 80 11.54 21.21 13.59
N GLU A 81 11.51 21.59 12.32
CA GLU A 81 11.10 22.92 11.85
C GLU A 81 9.66 23.23 12.24
N ARG A 82 8.76 22.25 12.06
CA ARG A 82 7.38 22.36 12.52
C ARG A 82 7.31 22.63 14.01
N GLN A 83 8.05 21.90 14.84
CA GLN A 83 8.05 22.13 16.29
C GLN A 83 8.57 23.53 16.63
N ALA A 84 9.66 23.97 16.01
CA ALA A 84 10.20 25.31 16.21
C ALA A 84 9.22 26.42 15.77
N MET A 85 8.42 26.19 14.73
CA MET A 85 7.35 27.11 14.33
C MET A 85 6.22 27.18 15.37
N VAL A 86 5.77 26.03 15.86
CA VAL A 86 4.74 25.95 16.92
C VAL A 86 5.21 26.68 18.17
N ASP A 87 6.42 26.41 18.64
CA ASP A 87 6.97 27.03 19.84
C ASP A 87 7.08 28.54 19.70
N ARG A 88 7.46 29.05 18.51
CA ARG A 88 7.50 30.49 18.22
C ARG A 88 6.11 31.15 18.25
N ILE A 89 5.10 30.47 17.72
CA ILE A 89 3.72 31.00 17.74
C ILE A 89 3.21 31.07 19.18
N GLU A 90 3.44 30.02 19.98
CA GLU A 90 3.04 29.98 21.39
C GLU A 90 3.76 31.06 22.22
N GLN A 91 5.06 31.27 21.99
CA GLN A 91 5.83 32.34 22.63
C GLN A 91 5.34 33.75 22.27
N ALA A 92 4.85 33.92 21.05
CA ALA A 92 4.21 35.16 20.61
C ALA A 92 2.78 35.34 21.14
N GLY A 93 2.26 34.39 21.94
CA GLY A 93 0.92 34.40 22.51
C GLY A 93 -0.17 33.92 21.56
N GLY A 94 0.20 33.34 20.41
CA GLY A 94 -0.73 32.71 19.48
C GLY A 94 -1.09 31.29 19.93
N ASP A 95 -2.33 30.87 19.67
CA ASP A 95 -2.75 29.50 19.88
C ASP A 95 -2.61 28.68 18.60
N VAL A 96 -2.09 27.46 18.73
CA VAL A 96 -1.97 26.51 17.62
C VAL A 96 -2.92 25.35 17.89
N ASP A 97 -3.70 24.96 16.88
CA ASP A 97 -4.58 23.79 16.95
C ASP A 97 -3.78 22.53 17.33
N GLU A 98 -4.33 21.74 18.25
CA GLU A 98 -3.71 20.55 18.82
C GLU A 98 -3.33 19.50 17.77
N LYS A 99 -4.01 19.46 16.61
CA LYS A 99 -3.62 18.61 15.47
C LYS A 99 -2.19 18.90 15.00
N HIS A 100 -1.72 20.14 15.17
CA HIS A 100 -0.38 20.55 14.79
C HIS A 100 0.67 20.23 15.85
N LYS A 101 0.26 19.99 17.11
CA LYS A 101 1.14 19.63 18.24
C LYS A 101 1.29 18.12 18.46
N SER A 102 0.38 17.31 17.92
CA SER A 102 0.29 15.86 18.19
C SER A 102 1.55 15.04 17.86
N TYR A 103 2.34 15.44 16.87
CA TYR A 103 3.60 14.76 16.49
C TYR A 103 4.68 14.81 17.59
N ARG A 104 4.50 15.64 18.63
CA ARG A 104 5.41 15.83 19.76
C ARG A 104 5.49 14.59 20.69
N LYS A 105 4.54 13.66 20.62
CA LYS A 105 4.42 12.53 21.55
C LYS A 105 4.56 11.18 20.86
N SER A 106 5.80 10.77 20.55
CA SER A 106 6.16 9.34 20.43
C SER A 106 7.67 9.17 20.35
N ARG A 107 8.34 9.19 21.51
CA ARG A 107 9.70 8.65 21.60
C ARG A 107 9.94 8.02 22.98
N ALA A 108 9.38 6.83 23.15
CA ALA A 108 9.81 5.84 24.13
C ALA A 108 9.29 4.46 23.69
N ARG A 109 9.91 3.88 22.66
CA ARG A 109 9.97 2.43 22.40
C ARG A 109 10.91 2.16 21.23
N THR A 110 12.19 2.10 21.54
CA THR A 110 13.17 1.37 20.73
C THR A 110 13.36 0.02 21.40
N ASP A 111 12.63 -0.99 20.96
CA ASP A 111 13.06 -2.38 21.11
C ASP A 111 13.26 -2.95 19.71
N SER A 112 14.53 -3.24 19.43
CA SER A 112 15.12 -3.53 18.12
C SER A 112 14.99 -5.00 17.69
N THR A 113 14.03 -5.76 18.23
CA THR A 113 14.00 -7.23 18.10
C THR A 113 12.70 -7.83 17.58
N ALA A 114 11.79 -7.02 17.00
CA ALA A 114 10.48 -7.51 16.52
C ALA A 114 10.25 -7.41 15.00
N TRP A 115 11.31 -7.45 14.19
CA TRP A 115 11.17 -7.74 12.75
C TRP A 115 11.82 -9.09 12.46
N GLY A 116 11.14 -10.14 12.95
CA GLY A 116 11.41 -11.51 12.56
C GLY A 116 11.21 -11.62 11.05
N ILE A 117 12.31 -11.78 10.34
CA ILE A 117 12.31 -12.22 8.95
C ILE A 117 11.99 -13.72 9.02
N GLU A 118 10.71 -14.04 8.99
CA GLU A 118 10.24 -15.42 8.80
C GLU A 118 9.29 -15.44 7.60
N THR A 119 9.71 -16.20 6.60
CA THR A 119 8.92 -16.76 5.49
C THR A 119 8.20 -15.79 4.56
N MET A 120 8.89 -15.47 3.47
CA MET A 120 8.39 -15.61 2.10
C MET A 120 7.11 -16.45 1.97
N GLU A 121 5.95 -15.80 1.84
CA GLU A 121 4.80 -16.14 0.99
C GLU A 121 3.63 -15.18 1.30
N LEU A 122 2.84 -14.83 0.28
CA LEU A 122 1.57 -14.06 0.37
C LEU A 122 1.68 -12.55 0.64
N ILE A 123 2.14 -11.78 -0.37
CA ILE A 123 1.37 -10.58 -0.73
C ILE A 123 0.19 -11.09 -1.56
N ASP A 124 -0.90 -11.33 -0.85
CA ASP A 124 -2.17 -11.77 -1.41
C ASP A 124 -2.65 -10.75 -2.46
N CYS A 125 -2.76 -11.20 -3.71
CA CYS A 125 -3.59 -10.61 -4.76
C CYS A 125 -5.07 -10.69 -4.34
N ARG A 126 -5.47 -9.96 -3.30
CA ARG A 126 -6.86 -9.88 -2.84
C ARG A 126 -7.69 -8.97 -3.74
N ILE A 127 -7.79 -9.36 -5.01
CA ILE A 127 -8.86 -8.99 -5.93
C ILE A 127 -9.39 -10.32 -6.46
N LEU A 128 -10.57 -10.70 -5.95
CA LEU A 128 -11.38 -11.91 -6.26
C LEU A 128 -11.12 -13.14 -5.38
N ALA A 129 -11.71 -13.15 -4.18
CA ALA A 129 -12.10 -14.39 -3.52
C ALA A 129 -13.63 -14.57 -3.65
N PRO A 130 -14.14 -15.69 -4.16
CA PRO A 130 -15.48 -16.15 -3.86
C PRO A 130 -15.45 -17.20 -2.73
N ASP A 131 -16.28 -16.98 -1.72
CA ASP A 131 -16.53 -17.88 -0.61
C ASP A 131 -17.03 -19.25 -1.08
N HIS A 132 -16.45 -20.33 -0.55
CA HIS A 132 -17.06 -21.66 -0.57
C HIS A 132 -17.26 -22.18 0.85
N PRO A 133 -18.50 -22.48 1.28
CA PRO A 133 -18.72 -23.22 2.52
C PRO A 133 -18.38 -24.70 2.30
N LYS A 134 -17.60 -25.26 3.24
CA LYS A 134 -17.37 -26.70 3.33
C LYS A 134 -18.64 -27.39 3.82
N SER A 135 -19.09 -28.41 3.10
CA SER A 135 -19.97 -29.43 3.66
C SER A 135 -19.71 -30.78 3.00
N ARG A 136 -19.35 -31.71 3.88
CA ARG A 136 -19.39 -33.16 3.86
C ARG A 136 -20.18 -33.86 2.75
#